data_AF-A0A1Y2K0C5-F1
#
_entry.id   AF-A0A1Y2K0C5-F1
#
_cell.length_a   1.000
_cell.length_b   1.000
_cell.length_c   1.000
_cell.angle_alpha   90.00
_cell.angle_beta   90.00
_cell.angle_gamma   90.00
#
_symmetry.space_group_name_H-M   'P 1'
#
loop_
_entity.id
_entity.type
_entity.pdbx_description
1 polymer ?
#
loop_
_entity_poly.entity_id
_entity_poly.type
_entity_poly.pdbx_seq_one_letter_code
_entity_poly.pdbx_strand_id
1 'polypeptide(L)'
;MNAATYKASYKMALLMTKLNRTRTGAYVARKGIPKDVRPDYAARYGMAWEEKFYLEPTVPQHEAKARFGEWLADIETRIARLRAARKQAPQPLTRQNAYALAGRWYSWFIARHEKDIRTPGHWKSLGDTLVWDVIRPHAPEEYENHPQDDPNWDWQSTPEVRDAIRPAIAQEALTADFLIEEGISLTTEAEKLFVDAVAGNLYSAFLRLENIARGNYAPDDTLATFPAYEAVATLPTRLGVKALFEAWAKAVQPATSTFDRWSAVFNAADAHFPDAANIDFAAAKEWMNGLINEERSAHTVATVWRTALKTVFAWGIAEKLVKINPFREVRINVPRRIVERETKAFSREEAKTILAAALTCDDTKSFDERARRWVPWICAYSGARAGEITQLRGIDLQHRGSDYFLRLTPSAGKIKTRKARTIPLHEHLIAQGFLRFVEGASGGPLFYNVGRAGKSAEKAPRQSQAERTRSRLGSWVRSLGITDPELSPNHAWRHTFKAQAARVKMDERYSDAITGHAPATIGRAYTTPTAEDLAEAMKKFPRYTLD
;
A
#
# COMPACT_ATOMS: atom_id res chain seq x y z
N MET A 1 49.78 -18.75 40.78
CA MET A 1 49.72 -18.11 39.45
C MET A 1 48.31 -17.58 39.22
N ASN A 2 48.23 -16.24 39.15
CA ASN A 2 47.16 -15.32 38.73
C ASN A 2 45.67 -15.60 38.98
N ALA A 3 45.08 -14.70 39.76
CA ALA A 3 43.66 -14.47 39.93
C ALA A 3 43.21 -13.15 39.25
N ALA A 4 42.00 -13.22 38.69
CA ALA A 4 40.96 -12.18 38.59
C ALA A 4 41.12 -10.93 37.67
N THR A 5 40.31 -10.94 36.60
CA THR A 5 39.23 -9.97 36.26
C THR A 5 39.49 -8.47 36.43
N TYR A 6 39.33 -7.65 35.36
CA TYR A 6 38.49 -6.44 35.34
C TYR A 6 38.36 -5.83 33.91
N LYS A 7 37.11 -5.58 33.49
CA LYS A 7 36.68 -4.73 32.37
C LYS A 7 37.11 -3.26 32.60
N ALA A 8 37.54 -2.56 31.53
CA ALA A 8 37.13 -1.18 31.17
C ALA A 8 37.89 -0.76 29.90
N SER A 9 37.31 -0.63 28.71
CA SER A 9 36.52 0.51 28.22
C SER A 9 37.06 1.90 28.59
N TYR A 10 37.33 2.70 27.54
CA TYR A 10 37.58 4.15 27.48
C TYR A 10 39.00 4.69 27.78
N LYS A 11 39.72 5.03 26.70
CA LYS A 11 39.95 6.44 26.29
C LYS A 11 40.61 6.50 24.91
N MET A 12 39.80 6.47 23.85
CA MET A 12 40.12 7.22 22.63
C MET A 12 39.99 8.70 23.00
N ALA A 13 41.01 9.23 23.69
CA ALA A 13 41.19 10.66 23.76
C ALA A 13 41.46 11.11 22.33
N LEU A 14 40.61 11.99 21.79
CA LEU A 14 40.98 12.81 20.64
C LEU A 14 42.33 13.46 21.00
N LEU A 15 43.42 12.97 20.40
CA LEU A 15 44.67 13.69 20.36
C LEU A 15 44.37 14.99 19.60
N MET A 16 44.09 16.06 20.34
CA MET A 16 44.02 17.41 19.78
C MET A 16 45.31 17.62 18.98
N THR A 17 45.18 17.93 17.70
CA THR A 17 46.33 18.27 16.87
C THR A 17 47.01 19.49 17.49
N LYS A 18 48.30 19.37 17.81
CA LYS A 18 49.09 20.41 18.49
C LYS A 18 50.13 20.99 17.54
N LEU A 19 50.29 22.32 17.60
CA LEU A 19 51.41 23.03 16.99
C LEU A 19 52.66 22.87 17.87
N ASN A 20 53.72 22.29 17.31
CA ASN A 20 54.98 22.06 18.01
C ASN A 20 56.11 22.88 17.39
N ARG A 21 57.10 23.26 18.20
CA ARG A 21 58.33 23.90 17.73
C ARG A 21 59.46 22.88 17.72
N THR A 22 60.17 22.81 16.60
CA THR A 22 61.31 21.89 16.40
C THR A 22 62.59 22.46 17.03
N ARG A 23 63.63 21.62 17.15
CA ARG A 23 64.97 22.05 17.63
C ARG A 23 65.61 23.12 16.74
N THR A 24 65.24 23.18 15.46
CA THR A 24 65.70 24.19 14.50
C THR A 24 64.84 25.46 14.51
N GLY A 25 63.83 25.53 15.37
CA GLY A 25 62.96 26.69 15.55
C GLY A 25 61.71 26.72 14.67
N ALA A 26 61.59 25.82 13.69
CA ALA A 26 60.44 25.69 12.78
C ALA A 26 59.18 25.19 13.50
N TYR A 27 58.00 25.52 12.97
CA TYR A 27 56.70 25.07 13.50
C TYR A 27 56.16 23.89 12.70
N VAL A 28 55.70 22.85 13.39
CA VAL A 28 55.15 21.64 12.76
C VAL A 28 53.89 21.14 13.47
N ALA A 29 52.94 20.61 12.71
CA ALA A 29 51.78 19.90 13.24
C ALA A 29 51.34 18.75 12.32
N ARG A 30 50.56 17.81 12.84
CA ARG A 30 50.00 16.69 12.07
C ARG A 30 48.55 16.43 12.46
N LYS A 31 47.68 16.25 11.47
CA LYS A 31 46.26 15.91 11.64
C LYS A 31 46.00 14.55 11.00
N GLY A 32 45.68 13.56 11.84
CA GLY A 32 45.29 12.24 11.35
C GLY A 32 43.90 12.30 10.70
N ILE A 33 43.77 11.72 9.51
CA ILE A 33 42.48 11.62 8.82
C ILE A 33 41.69 10.44 9.42
N PRO A 34 40.43 10.64 9.86
CA PRO A 34 39.64 9.58 10.48
C PRO A 34 39.35 8.42 9.54
N LYS A 35 39.45 7.18 10.05
CA LYS A 35 39.29 5.93 9.27
C LYS A 35 38.03 5.89 8.42
N ASP A 36 36.93 6.42 8.94
CA ASP A 36 35.65 6.43 8.27
C ASP A 36 35.71 7.20 6.94
N VAL A 37 36.40 8.35 6.87
CA VAL A 37 36.44 9.20 5.66
C VAL A 37 37.70 9.04 4.81
N ARG A 38 38.63 8.15 5.18
CA ARG A 38 39.94 8.00 4.48
C ARG A 38 39.85 7.71 2.98
N PRO A 39 38.99 6.78 2.51
CA PRO A 39 38.90 6.50 1.08
C PRO A 39 38.50 7.76 0.29
N ASP A 40 37.48 8.46 0.77
CA ASP A 40 36.93 9.67 0.14
C ASP A 40 37.92 10.86 0.23
N TYR A 41 38.63 10.98 1.36
CA TYR A 41 39.65 12.02 1.57
C TYR A 41 40.89 11.78 0.70
N ALA A 42 41.35 10.52 0.58
CA ALA A 42 42.51 10.16 -0.22
C ALA A 42 42.29 10.36 -1.72
N ALA A 43 41.09 10.00 -2.21
CA ALA A 43 40.72 10.17 -3.61
C ALA A 43 40.76 11.64 -4.06
N ARG A 44 40.50 12.59 -3.15
CA ARG A 44 40.35 14.02 -3.46
C ARG A 44 41.57 14.88 -3.14
N TYR A 45 42.27 14.58 -2.05
CA TYR A 45 43.39 15.39 -1.56
C TYR A 45 44.74 14.69 -1.66
N GLY A 46 44.79 13.45 -2.18
CA GLY A 46 46.02 12.67 -2.38
C GLY A 46 46.68 12.16 -1.09
N MET A 47 46.13 12.47 0.09
CA MET A 47 46.69 12.10 1.40
C MET A 47 45.75 11.14 2.13
N ALA A 48 46.21 9.91 2.40
CA ALA A 48 45.34 8.86 2.94
C ALA A 48 45.35 8.71 4.47
N TRP A 49 46.34 9.29 5.18
CA TRP A 49 46.58 8.97 6.59
C TRP A 49 46.72 10.20 7.48
N GLU A 50 47.48 11.20 7.04
CA GLU A 50 47.69 12.44 7.80
C GLU A 50 47.97 13.62 6.86
N GLU A 51 47.53 14.79 7.31
CA GLU A 51 47.93 16.09 6.77
C GLU A 51 49.05 16.67 7.64
N LYS A 52 50.02 17.32 7.01
CA LYS A 52 51.20 17.88 7.69
C LYS A 52 51.23 19.39 7.53
N PHE A 53 51.49 20.08 8.63
CA PHE A 53 51.70 21.51 8.67
C PHE A 53 53.18 21.82 8.92
N TYR A 54 53.74 22.78 8.19
CA TYR A 54 55.11 23.25 8.35
C TYR A 54 55.17 24.77 8.14
N LEU A 55 55.92 25.47 9.00
CA LEU A 55 56.33 26.86 8.80
C LEU A 55 57.78 27.05 9.23
N GLU A 56 58.49 27.94 8.53
CA GLU A 56 59.89 28.28 8.76
C GLU A 56 60.12 28.91 10.16
N PRO A 57 61.35 28.79 10.73
CA PRO A 57 61.69 29.33 12.05
C PRO A 57 61.54 30.86 12.19
N THR A 58 61.52 31.58 11.08
CA THR A 58 61.47 33.06 11.01
C THR A 58 60.06 33.62 11.22
N VAL A 59 59.01 32.79 11.17
CA VAL A 59 57.63 33.24 11.33
C VAL A 59 57.33 33.57 12.81
N PRO A 60 56.80 34.78 13.12
CA PRO A 60 56.41 35.13 14.47
C PRO A 60 55.39 34.16 15.08
N GLN A 61 55.49 33.88 16.38
CA GLN A 61 54.66 32.89 17.05
C GLN A 61 53.15 33.15 16.95
N HIS A 62 52.72 34.41 16.94
CA HIS A 62 51.31 34.77 16.82
C HIS A 62 50.76 34.43 15.43
N GLU A 63 51.55 34.70 14.38
CA GLU A 63 51.20 34.38 13.00
C GLU A 63 51.21 32.86 12.75
N ALA A 64 52.20 32.15 13.31
CA ALA A 64 52.25 30.69 13.23
C ALA A 64 51.03 30.03 13.88
N LYS A 65 50.51 30.60 14.99
CA LYS A 65 49.27 30.13 15.63
C LYS A 65 48.03 30.41 14.78
N ALA A 66 47.94 31.58 14.13
CA ALA A 66 46.82 31.94 13.26
C ALA A 66 46.74 31.00 12.03
N ARG A 67 47.85 30.85 11.31
CA ARG A 67 47.94 29.96 10.13
C ARG A 67 47.69 28.49 10.48
N PHE A 68 48.15 28.05 11.66
CA PHE A 68 47.83 26.72 12.17
C PHE A 68 46.33 26.54 12.44
N GLY A 69 45.67 27.57 12.99
CA GLY A 69 44.22 27.56 13.24
C GLY A 69 43.41 27.47 11.95
N GLU A 70 43.76 28.26 10.94
CA GLU A 70 43.14 28.20 9.61
C GLU A 70 43.32 26.83 8.95
N TRP A 71 44.54 26.31 8.95
CA TRP A 71 44.85 24.99 8.41
C TRP A 71 44.05 23.87 9.11
N LEU A 72 43.95 23.92 10.44
CA LEU A 72 43.20 22.91 11.20
C LEU A 72 41.69 23.00 10.93
N ALA A 73 41.14 24.22 10.88
CA ALA A 73 39.73 24.47 10.61
C ALA A 73 39.30 24.01 9.20
N ASP A 74 40.16 24.21 8.20
CA ASP A 74 39.93 23.73 6.85
C ASP A 74 39.86 22.19 6.80
N ILE A 75 40.83 21.49 7.38
CA ILE A 75 40.82 20.01 7.41
C ILE A 75 39.60 19.48 8.18
N GLU A 76 39.22 20.09 9.29
CA GLU A 76 38.05 19.69 10.06
C GLU A 76 36.75 19.93 9.30
N THR A 77 36.67 21.02 8.54
CA THR A 77 35.55 21.30 7.66
C THR A 77 35.44 20.26 6.55
N ARG A 78 36.55 19.88 5.90
CA ARG A 78 36.59 18.82 4.88
C ARG A 78 36.09 17.49 5.45
N ILE A 79 36.57 17.09 6.63
CA ILE A 79 36.14 15.85 7.32
C ILE A 79 34.65 15.91 7.69
N ALA A 80 34.18 17.04 8.22
CA ALA A 80 32.79 17.23 8.61
C ALA A 80 31.84 17.14 7.40
N ARG A 81 32.22 17.72 6.26
CA ARG A 81 31.46 17.63 5.00
C ARG A 81 31.35 16.18 4.51
N LEU A 82 32.46 15.45 4.47
CA LEU A 82 32.44 14.02 4.09
C LEU A 82 31.55 13.18 5.00
N ARG A 83 31.53 13.47 6.31
CA ARG A 83 30.63 12.80 7.26
C ARG A 83 29.17 13.19 7.10
N ALA A 84 28.89 14.46 6.81
CA ALA A 84 27.54 14.95 6.58
C ALA A 84 26.92 14.32 5.33
N ALA A 85 27.70 14.22 4.24
CA ALA A 85 27.29 13.54 3.01
C ALA A 85 26.90 12.06 3.26
N ARG A 86 27.65 11.34 4.11
CA ARG A 86 27.32 9.95 4.49
C ARG A 86 26.09 9.77 5.38
N LYS A 87 25.69 10.81 6.14
CA LYS A 87 24.53 10.72 7.04
C LYS A 87 23.20 10.88 6.32
N GLN A 88 23.19 11.50 5.14
CA GLN A 88 21.98 11.66 4.35
C GLN A 88 21.71 10.40 3.53
N ALA A 89 20.48 9.89 3.62
CA ALA A 89 20.07 8.79 2.75
C ALA A 89 20.16 9.25 1.29
N PRO A 90 20.74 8.44 0.39
CA PRO A 90 20.80 8.74 -1.03
C PRO A 90 19.41 9.09 -1.58
N GLN A 91 19.28 10.27 -2.17
CA GLN A 91 18.01 10.80 -2.65
C GLN A 91 17.82 10.47 -4.14
N PRO A 92 16.61 10.09 -4.58
CA PRO A 92 16.30 9.99 -5.99
C PRO A 92 16.17 11.38 -6.64
N LEU A 93 16.40 11.48 -7.95
CA LEU A 93 16.14 12.69 -8.73
C LEU A 93 15.11 12.42 -9.84
N THR A 94 14.21 13.37 -10.04
CA THR A 94 13.44 13.45 -11.28
C THR A 94 14.31 14.04 -12.38
N ARG A 95 13.96 13.81 -13.66
CA ARG A 95 14.68 14.42 -14.79
C ARG A 95 14.72 15.96 -14.65
N GLN A 96 13.59 16.59 -14.34
CA GLN A 96 13.52 18.05 -14.15
C GLN A 96 14.47 18.53 -13.04
N ASN A 97 14.51 17.85 -11.88
CA ASN A 97 15.40 18.23 -10.79
C ASN A 97 16.87 17.91 -11.07
N ALA A 98 17.18 16.93 -11.93
CA ALA A 98 18.54 16.73 -12.42
C ALA A 98 19.03 17.94 -13.25
N TYR A 99 18.18 18.49 -14.14
CA TYR A 99 18.50 19.72 -14.87
C TYR A 99 18.55 20.96 -13.95
N ALA A 100 17.65 21.07 -12.97
CA ALA A 100 17.71 22.15 -11.98
C ALA A 100 19.00 22.08 -11.13
N LEU A 101 19.42 20.86 -10.75
CA LEU A 101 20.66 20.63 -10.03
C LEU A 101 21.88 20.90 -10.92
N ALA A 102 21.82 20.58 -12.21
CA ALA A 102 22.83 20.97 -13.19
C ALA A 102 22.96 22.50 -13.32
N GLY A 103 21.86 23.26 -13.21
CA GLY A 103 21.93 24.73 -13.16
C GLY A 103 22.64 25.29 -11.92
N ARG A 104 22.43 24.65 -10.76
CA ARG A 104 23.18 24.97 -9.53
C ARG A 104 24.66 24.61 -9.68
N TRP A 105 24.95 23.43 -10.22
CA TRP A 105 26.30 23.00 -10.55
C TRP A 105 26.99 23.99 -11.50
N TYR A 106 26.31 24.43 -12.56
CA TYR A 106 26.84 25.37 -13.53
C TYR A 106 27.22 26.68 -12.84
N SER A 107 26.32 27.25 -12.02
CA SER A 107 26.59 28.48 -11.25
C SER A 107 27.79 28.32 -10.31
N TRP A 108 27.85 27.18 -9.60
CA TRP A 108 28.95 26.84 -8.71
C TRP A 108 30.29 26.68 -9.46
N PHE A 109 30.26 26.02 -10.61
CA PHE A 109 31.42 25.74 -11.44
C PHE A 109 32.03 27.03 -12.00
N ILE A 110 31.19 27.93 -12.53
CA ILE A 110 31.64 29.25 -12.99
C ILE A 110 32.25 30.05 -11.84
N ALA A 111 31.52 30.18 -10.72
CA ALA A 111 31.99 30.96 -9.57
C ALA A 111 33.30 30.42 -8.95
N ARG A 112 33.52 29.10 -9.03
CA ARG A 112 34.75 28.46 -8.58
C ARG A 112 35.94 28.87 -9.43
N HIS A 113 35.78 28.87 -10.74
CA HIS A 113 36.86 29.16 -11.68
C HIS A 113 37.06 30.65 -11.96
N GLU A 114 36.04 31.48 -11.75
CA GLU A 114 36.15 32.94 -11.89
C GLU A 114 37.11 33.57 -10.86
N LYS A 115 37.22 32.99 -9.66
CA LYS A 115 38.13 33.46 -8.60
C LYS A 115 39.61 33.40 -8.98
N ASP A 116 39.97 32.48 -9.87
CA ASP A 116 41.33 32.29 -10.41
C ASP A 116 41.21 31.89 -11.88
N ILE A 117 40.75 32.84 -12.70
CA ILE A 117 40.40 32.59 -14.10
C ILE A 117 41.66 32.28 -14.93
N ARG A 118 41.65 31.11 -15.56
CA ARG A 118 42.72 30.68 -16.47
C ARG A 118 42.61 31.35 -17.84
N THR A 119 43.64 31.19 -18.68
CA THR A 119 43.71 31.83 -20.00
C THR A 119 42.56 31.36 -20.92
N PRO A 120 42.12 32.19 -21.88
CA PRO A 120 41.10 31.79 -22.86
C PRO A 120 41.46 30.49 -23.60
N GLY A 121 42.73 30.32 -23.97
CA GLY A 121 43.22 29.13 -24.66
C GLY A 121 43.08 27.84 -23.83
N HIS A 122 43.15 27.93 -22.50
CA HIS A 122 42.93 26.77 -21.63
C HIS A 122 41.49 26.27 -21.72
N TRP A 123 40.51 27.18 -21.61
CA TRP A 123 39.09 26.84 -21.67
C TRP A 123 38.67 26.33 -23.05
N LYS A 124 39.18 26.96 -24.11
CA LYS A 124 39.00 26.46 -25.48
C LYS A 124 39.54 25.04 -25.63
N SER A 125 40.75 24.78 -25.14
CA SER A 125 41.36 23.44 -25.21
C SER A 125 40.55 22.39 -24.47
N LEU A 126 39.98 22.71 -23.31
CA LEU A 126 39.10 21.78 -22.58
C LEU A 126 37.80 21.51 -23.34
N GLY A 127 37.22 22.54 -23.97
CA GLY A 127 36.07 22.39 -24.86
C GLY A 127 36.38 21.50 -26.08
N ASP A 128 37.53 21.71 -26.71
CA ASP A 128 37.98 20.90 -27.85
C ASP A 128 38.21 19.44 -27.42
N THR A 129 38.91 19.19 -26.30
CA THR A 129 39.11 17.84 -25.77
C THR A 129 37.80 17.14 -25.42
N LEU A 130 36.86 17.85 -24.79
CA LEU A 130 35.54 17.31 -24.48
C LEU A 130 34.81 16.82 -25.75
N VAL A 131 34.84 17.61 -26.81
CA VAL A 131 34.15 17.27 -28.07
C VAL A 131 34.91 16.17 -28.82
N TRP A 132 36.20 16.37 -29.08
CA TRP A 132 36.97 15.55 -30.02
C TRP A 132 37.56 14.29 -29.40
N ASP A 133 37.95 14.33 -28.12
CA ASP A 133 38.67 13.24 -27.47
C ASP A 133 37.79 12.43 -26.50
N VAL A 134 36.69 13.02 -26.01
CA VAL A 134 35.77 12.35 -25.06
C VAL A 134 34.50 11.89 -25.75
N ILE A 135 33.78 12.78 -26.45
CA ILE A 135 32.45 12.45 -27.01
C ILE A 135 32.57 11.78 -28.38
N ARG A 136 33.32 12.38 -29.30
CA ARG A 136 33.39 11.92 -30.70
C ARG A 136 33.90 10.49 -30.91
N PRO A 137 34.85 9.93 -30.12
CA PRO A 137 35.29 8.54 -30.32
C PRO A 137 34.19 7.48 -30.15
N HIS A 138 33.05 7.86 -29.58
CA HIS A 138 31.88 7.01 -29.42
C HIS A 138 30.81 7.21 -30.51
N ALA A 139 31.08 8.03 -31.52
CA ALA A 139 30.19 8.21 -32.66
C ALA A 139 30.04 6.89 -33.44
N PRO A 140 28.82 6.49 -33.83
CA PRO A 140 28.61 5.35 -34.73
C PRO A 140 29.35 5.54 -36.06
N GLU A 141 29.88 4.46 -36.63
CA GLU A 141 30.60 4.49 -37.92
C GLU A 141 29.73 5.04 -39.06
N GLU A 142 28.43 4.76 -39.01
CA GLU A 142 27.40 5.28 -39.91
C GLU A 142 27.25 6.82 -39.83
N TYR A 143 27.41 7.41 -38.64
CA TYR A 143 27.40 8.87 -38.44
C TYR A 143 28.67 9.53 -39.00
N GLU A 144 29.82 8.88 -38.88
CA GLU A 144 31.09 9.38 -39.44
C GLU A 144 31.10 9.35 -40.97
N ASN A 145 30.44 8.36 -41.60
CA ASN A 145 30.41 8.20 -43.04
C ASN A 145 29.36 9.09 -43.73
N HIS A 146 28.18 9.26 -43.12
CA HIS A 146 27.06 10.01 -43.71
C HIS A 146 26.30 10.88 -42.68
N PRO A 147 26.93 11.95 -42.14
CA PRO A 147 26.33 12.78 -41.09
C PRO A 147 25.07 13.57 -41.53
N GLN A 148 24.73 13.56 -42.83
CA GLN A 148 23.54 14.25 -43.36
C GLN A 148 22.32 13.35 -43.56
N ASP A 149 22.47 12.03 -43.37
CA ASP A 149 21.41 11.06 -43.64
C ASP A 149 20.29 11.10 -42.60
N ASP A 150 20.61 11.49 -41.36
CA ASP A 150 19.63 11.80 -40.32
C ASP A 150 20.04 13.08 -39.55
N PRO A 151 19.50 14.24 -39.93
CA PRO A 151 19.76 15.51 -39.25
C PRO A 151 19.33 15.54 -37.78
N ASN A 152 18.52 14.59 -37.33
CA ASN A 152 18.01 14.49 -35.96
C ASN A 152 18.64 13.34 -35.18
N TRP A 153 19.75 12.76 -35.65
CA TRP A 153 20.37 11.62 -35.01
C TRP A 153 21.03 11.98 -33.68
N ASP A 154 20.33 11.71 -32.58
CA ASP A 154 20.80 11.93 -31.20
C ASP A 154 21.57 10.72 -30.65
N TRP A 155 22.62 10.29 -31.37
CA TRP A 155 23.44 9.13 -30.97
C TRP A 155 24.14 9.34 -29.61
N GLN A 156 24.46 10.58 -29.26
CA GLN A 156 25.06 10.97 -27.98
C GLN A 156 24.13 10.65 -26.80
N SER A 157 22.82 10.54 -27.03
CA SER A 157 21.84 10.21 -26.01
C SER A 157 21.63 8.70 -25.79
N THR A 158 22.30 7.84 -26.55
CA THR A 158 22.21 6.39 -26.36
C THR A 158 22.80 5.96 -25.01
N PRO A 159 22.19 4.99 -24.31
CA PRO A 159 22.67 4.54 -23.00
C PRO A 159 24.13 4.09 -23.01
N GLU A 160 24.58 3.42 -24.06
CA GLU A 160 25.93 2.89 -24.22
C GLU A 160 26.97 4.01 -24.29
N VAL A 161 26.71 5.05 -25.09
CA VAL A 161 27.60 6.22 -25.21
C VAL A 161 27.64 6.99 -23.89
N ARG A 162 26.49 7.22 -23.25
CA ARG A 162 26.42 7.91 -21.95
C ARG A 162 27.15 7.15 -20.86
N ASP A 163 26.98 5.83 -20.77
CA ASP A 163 27.71 4.98 -19.82
C ASP A 163 29.24 5.13 -19.99
N ALA A 164 29.72 5.20 -21.25
CA ALA A 164 31.15 5.30 -21.56
C ALA A 164 31.75 6.67 -21.21
N ILE A 165 31.06 7.78 -21.49
CA ILE A 165 31.62 9.14 -21.29
C ILE A 165 31.45 9.67 -19.87
N ARG A 166 30.44 9.19 -19.11
CA ARG A 166 30.11 9.69 -17.76
C ARG A 166 31.31 9.80 -16.81
N PRO A 167 32.25 8.84 -16.72
CA PRO A 167 33.40 8.97 -15.84
C PRO A 167 34.28 10.18 -16.17
N ALA A 168 34.55 10.41 -17.46
CA ALA A 168 35.35 11.56 -17.92
C ALA A 168 34.60 12.88 -17.67
N ILE A 169 33.30 12.93 -17.97
CA ILE A 169 32.46 14.10 -17.67
C ILE A 169 32.45 14.39 -16.17
N ALA A 170 32.20 13.39 -15.33
CA ALA A 170 32.13 13.56 -13.88
C ALA A 170 33.44 14.11 -13.30
N GLN A 171 34.57 13.66 -13.83
CA GLN A 171 35.91 14.13 -13.45
C GLN A 171 36.13 15.59 -13.88
N GLU A 172 35.96 15.91 -15.17
CA GLU A 172 36.20 17.26 -15.69
C GLU A 172 35.21 18.29 -15.13
N ALA A 173 33.96 17.91 -14.94
CA ALA A 173 32.92 18.75 -14.37
C ALA A 173 32.97 18.84 -12.83
N LEU A 174 33.84 18.08 -12.17
CA LEU A 174 33.94 18.07 -10.70
C LEU A 174 32.59 17.78 -10.02
N THR A 175 31.80 16.82 -10.55
CA THR A 175 30.42 16.58 -10.10
C THR A 175 30.37 16.08 -8.66
N ALA A 176 31.26 15.17 -8.28
CA ALA A 176 31.39 14.69 -6.90
C ALA A 176 31.76 15.83 -5.94
N ASP A 177 32.60 16.76 -6.40
CA ASP A 177 33.04 17.90 -5.62
C ASP A 177 31.90 18.85 -5.29
N PHE A 178 31.09 19.15 -6.30
CA PHE A 178 29.86 19.92 -6.18
C PHE A 178 28.85 19.28 -5.24
N LEU A 179 28.51 18.00 -5.44
CA LEU A 179 27.52 17.30 -4.61
C LEU A 179 27.91 17.30 -3.13
N ILE A 180 29.20 17.13 -2.83
CA ILE A 180 29.71 17.18 -1.45
C ILE A 180 29.64 18.60 -0.87
N GLU A 181 29.97 19.63 -1.65
CA GLU A 181 29.90 21.04 -1.19
C GLU A 181 28.45 21.49 -0.92
N GLU A 182 27.50 21.06 -1.75
CA GLU A 182 26.07 21.26 -1.55
C GLU A 182 25.48 20.33 -0.47
N GLY A 183 26.26 19.35 0.00
CA GLY A 183 25.81 18.37 0.99
C GLY A 183 24.70 17.44 0.47
N ILE A 184 24.70 17.13 -0.83
CA ILE A 184 23.71 16.30 -1.52
C ILE A 184 24.27 14.88 -1.68
N SER A 185 23.45 13.88 -1.32
CA SER A 185 23.74 12.45 -1.54
C SER A 185 22.70 11.88 -2.49
N LEU A 186 23.14 11.28 -3.60
CA LEU A 186 22.26 10.77 -4.67
C LEU A 186 22.29 9.24 -4.76
N THR A 187 21.17 8.63 -5.16
CA THR A 187 21.19 7.21 -5.58
C THR A 187 21.99 7.05 -6.87
N THR A 188 22.47 5.84 -7.17
CA THR A 188 23.25 5.56 -8.39
C THR A 188 22.53 6.00 -9.67
N GLU A 189 21.21 5.78 -9.75
CA GLU A 189 20.42 6.21 -10.92
C GLU A 189 20.22 7.73 -10.96
N ALA A 190 20.07 8.38 -9.81
CA ALA A 190 19.98 9.83 -9.73
C ALA A 190 21.31 10.51 -10.08
N GLU A 191 22.44 9.90 -9.71
CA GLU A 191 23.77 10.36 -10.06
C GLU A 191 24.01 10.29 -11.57
N LYS A 192 23.63 9.20 -12.23
CA LYS A 192 23.67 9.09 -13.71
C LYS A 192 22.84 10.19 -14.38
N LEU A 193 21.62 10.43 -13.90
CA LEU A 193 20.74 11.49 -14.42
C LEU A 193 21.34 12.88 -14.25
N PHE A 194 21.97 13.13 -13.09
CA PHE A 194 22.66 14.40 -12.83
C PHE A 194 23.87 14.58 -13.75
N VAL A 195 24.73 13.57 -13.89
CA VAL A 195 25.91 13.65 -14.77
C VAL A 195 25.49 13.80 -16.24
N ASP A 196 24.41 13.15 -16.69
CA ASP A 196 23.86 13.35 -18.04
C ASP A 196 23.39 14.79 -18.27
N ALA A 197 22.73 15.40 -17.27
CA ALA A 197 22.30 16.80 -17.36
C ALA A 197 23.49 17.77 -17.34
N VAL A 198 24.55 17.45 -16.60
CA VAL A 198 25.82 18.20 -16.60
C VAL A 198 26.53 18.08 -17.95
N ALA A 199 26.59 16.88 -18.54
CA ALA A 199 27.23 16.63 -19.83
C ALA A 199 26.68 17.55 -20.93
N GLY A 200 25.35 17.71 -20.98
CA GLY A 200 24.68 18.59 -21.94
C GLY A 200 24.98 20.09 -21.76
N ASN A 201 25.61 20.50 -20.65
CA ASN A 201 25.87 21.90 -20.32
C ASN A 201 27.36 22.23 -20.06
N LEU A 202 28.23 21.21 -20.01
CA LEU A 202 29.65 21.38 -19.69
C LEU A 202 30.39 22.23 -20.73
N TYR A 203 30.12 22.00 -22.02
CA TYR A 203 30.72 22.80 -23.09
C TYR A 203 30.32 24.28 -22.98
N SER A 204 29.05 24.56 -22.69
CA SER A 204 28.57 25.93 -22.45
C SER A 204 29.28 26.58 -21.26
N ALA A 205 29.58 25.83 -20.20
CA ALA A 205 30.34 26.33 -19.06
C ALA A 205 31.78 26.70 -19.44
N PHE A 206 32.45 25.88 -20.27
CA PHE A 206 33.78 26.20 -20.80
C PHE A 206 33.77 27.44 -21.69
N LEU A 207 32.79 27.55 -22.60
CA LEU A 207 32.62 28.75 -23.42
C LEU A 207 32.38 30.00 -22.57
N ARG A 208 31.60 29.89 -21.49
CA ARG A 208 31.37 30.99 -20.56
C ARG A 208 32.66 31.43 -19.88
N LEU A 209 33.46 30.48 -19.38
CA LEU A 209 34.75 30.77 -18.74
C LEU A 209 35.77 31.35 -19.74
N GLU A 210 35.78 30.87 -20.98
CA GLU A 210 36.60 31.47 -22.05
C GLU A 210 36.22 32.94 -22.27
N ASN A 211 34.93 33.25 -22.36
CA ASN A 211 34.44 34.61 -22.55
C ASN A 211 34.78 35.53 -21.36
N ILE A 212 34.62 35.04 -20.13
CA ILE A 212 35.04 35.77 -18.92
C ILE A 212 36.56 36.03 -18.96
N ALA A 213 37.37 35.04 -19.34
CA ALA A 213 38.82 35.19 -19.48
C ALA A 213 39.23 36.19 -20.58
N ARG A 214 38.37 36.43 -21.56
CA ARG A 214 38.52 37.48 -22.59
C ARG A 214 37.98 38.85 -22.16
N GLY A 215 37.46 38.97 -20.94
CA GLY A 215 36.90 40.21 -20.39
C GLY A 215 35.43 40.46 -20.71
N ASN A 216 34.69 39.47 -21.23
CA ASN A 216 33.27 39.59 -21.50
C ASN A 216 32.42 39.12 -20.32
N TYR A 217 31.90 40.07 -19.55
CA TYR A 217 31.03 39.85 -18.38
C TYR A 217 29.54 40.06 -18.66
N ALA A 218 29.11 39.99 -19.93
CA ALA A 218 27.69 40.10 -20.28
C ALA A 218 26.83 39.06 -19.51
N PRO A 219 25.52 39.29 -19.35
CA PRO A 219 24.61 38.33 -18.71
C PRO A 219 24.72 36.93 -19.31
N ASP A 220 24.59 35.90 -18.47
CA ASP A 220 24.63 34.50 -18.90
C ASP A 220 23.22 33.98 -19.19
N ASP A 221 22.85 33.98 -20.46
CA ASP A 221 21.54 33.50 -20.92
C ASP A 221 21.34 31.98 -20.70
N THR A 222 22.44 31.21 -20.55
CA THR A 222 22.36 29.76 -20.30
C THR A 222 21.75 29.48 -18.93
N LEU A 223 22.03 30.33 -17.93
CA LEU A 223 21.44 30.21 -16.59
C LEU A 223 19.91 30.30 -16.61
N ALA A 224 19.32 31.07 -17.53
CA ALA A 224 17.88 31.23 -17.65
C ALA A 224 17.18 30.00 -18.25
N THR A 225 17.92 29.06 -18.84
CA THR A 225 17.37 27.84 -19.45
C THR A 225 17.11 26.72 -18.45
N PHE A 226 17.71 26.77 -17.26
CA PHE A 226 17.55 25.73 -16.25
C PHE A 226 16.20 25.87 -15.50
N PRO A 227 15.50 24.75 -15.25
CA PRO A 227 14.26 24.78 -14.48
C PRO A 227 14.53 25.09 -13.00
N ALA A 228 13.54 25.63 -12.30
CA ALA A 228 13.60 25.78 -10.85
C ALA A 228 13.67 24.40 -10.17
N TYR A 229 14.49 24.29 -9.12
CA TYR A 229 14.56 23.07 -8.32
C TYR A 229 13.30 22.94 -7.47
N GLU A 230 12.45 21.97 -7.81
CA GLU A 230 11.26 21.67 -7.04
C GLU A 230 11.64 20.78 -5.86
N ALA A 231 11.33 21.21 -4.64
CA ALA A 231 11.47 20.35 -3.48
C ALA A 231 10.65 19.08 -3.74
N VAL A 232 11.33 17.95 -3.97
CA VAL A 232 10.68 16.66 -4.08
C VAL A 232 9.96 16.47 -2.76
N ALA A 233 8.63 16.59 -2.76
CA ALA A 233 7.81 16.09 -1.68
C ALA A 233 8.29 14.66 -1.48
N THR A 234 8.91 14.40 -0.33
CA THR A 234 9.48 13.11 0.02
C THR A 234 8.39 12.07 -0.18
N LEU A 235 8.39 11.40 -1.35
CA LEU A 235 7.63 10.18 -1.51
C LEU A 235 8.16 9.26 -0.41
N PRO A 236 7.31 8.75 0.49
CA PRO A 236 7.80 7.88 1.53
C PRO A 236 8.52 6.72 0.84
N THR A 237 9.81 6.60 1.13
CA THR A 237 10.71 5.56 0.59
C THR A 237 10.32 4.15 1.08
N ARG A 238 9.19 4.03 1.77
CA ARG A 238 8.64 2.83 2.40
C ARG A 238 7.20 2.69 1.94
N LEU A 239 6.89 1.61 1.25
CA LEU A 239 5.50 1.26 0.98
C LEU A 239 4.85 0.89 2.31
N GLY A 240 3.98 1.75 2.85
CA GLY A 240 3.23 1.45 4.05
C GLY A 240 2.29 0.25 3.86
N VAL A 241 1.98 -0.46 4.94
CA VAL A 241 1.06 -1.61 4.92
C VAL A 241 -0.35 -1.17 4.49
N LYS A 242 -0.78 0.02 4.90
CA LYS A 242 -2.05 0.63 4.46
C LYS A 242 -2.01 0.99 2.97
N ALA A 243 -0.91 1.57 2.49
CA ALA A 243 -0.75 1.90 1.09
C ALA A 243 -0.79 0.64 0.19
N LEU A 244 -0.18 -0.47 0.63
CA LEU A 244 -0.27 -1.75 -0.06
C LEU A 244 -1.72 -2.26 -0.15
N PHE A 245 -2.51 -2.10 0.93
CA PHE A 245 -3.93 -2.45 0.92
C PHE A 245 -4.78 -1.57 0.03
N GLU A 246 -4.52 -0.26 0.00
CA GLU A 246 -5.22 0.67 -0.88
C GLU A 246 -4.94 0.36 -2.36
N ALA A 247 -3.69 0.03 -2.70
CA ALA A 247 -3.32 -0.45 -4.03
C ALA A 247 -4.05 -1.75 -4.40
N TRP A 248 -4.08 -2.73 -3.48
CA TRP A 248 -4.84 -3.97 -3.67
C TRP A 248 -6.33 -3.71 -3.86
N ALA A 249 -6.93 -2.83 -3.05
CA ALA A 249 -8.34 -2.51 -3.13
C ALA A 249 -8.70 -1.81 -4.46
N LYS A 250 -7.82 -0.95 -4.97
CA LYS A 250 -7.97 -0.32 -6.29
C LYS A 250 -7.94 -1.33 -7.42
N ALA A 251 -7.03 -2.31 -7.35
CA ALA A 251 -6.87 -3.34 -8.37
C ALA A 251 -7.97 -4.40 -8.34
N VAL A 252 -8.30 -4.92 -7.15
CA VAL A 252 -9.20 -6.07 -6.97
C VAL A 252 -10.66 -5.66 -6.81
N GLN A 253 -10.94 -4.40 -6.46
CA GLN A 253 -12.29 -3.86 -6.24
C GLN A 253 -13.16 -4.78 -5.35
N PRO A 254 -12.71 -5.06 -4.10
CA PRO A 254 -13.43 -5.93 -3.19
C PRO A 254 -14.80 -5.35 -2.85
N ALA A 255 -15.72 -6.20 -2.37
CA ALA A 255 -17.00 -5.73 -1.85
C ALA A 255 -16.78 -4.73 -0.69
N THR A 256 -17.61 -3.68 -0.59
CA THR A 256 -17.50 -2.61 0.42
C THR A 256 -17.36 -3.15 1.84
N SER A 257 -18.13 -4.18 2.21
CA SER A 257 -18.03 -4.80 3.53
C SER A 257 -16.69 -5.50 3.81
N THR A 258 -16.04 -6.01 2.76
CA THR A 258 -14.70 -6.59 2.87
C THR A 258 -13.68 -5.48 3.03
N PHE A 259 -13.78 -4.42 2.21
CA PHE A 259 -12.94 -3.23 2.34
C PHE A 259 -13.02 -2.67 3.76
N ASP A 260 -14.22 -2.30 4.23
CA ASP A 260 -14.43 -1.73 5.56
C ASP A 260 -13.85 -2.61 6.69
N ARG A 261 -14.11 -3.92 6.61
CA ARG A 261 -13.61 -4.88 7.62
C ARG A 261 -12.09 -5.00 7.59
N TRP A 262 -11.50 -5.01 6.40
CA TRP A 262 -10.05 -5.15 6.24
C TRP A 262 -9.31 -3.84 6.51
N SER A 263 -9.94 -2.67 6.26
CA SER A 263 -9.36 -1.37 6.59
C SER A 263 -8.96 -1.27 8.07
N ALA A 264 -9.77 -1.81 8.99
CA ALA A 264 -9.40 -1.87 10.41
C ALA A 264 -8.15 -2.72 10.67
N VAL A 265 -7.99 -3.83 9.94
CA VAL A 265 -6.80 -4.70 10.02
C VAL A 265 -5.57 -3.95 9.51
N PHE A 266 -5.67 -3.33 8.34
CA PHE A 266 -4.53 -2.65 7.70
C PHE A 266 -4.16 -1.35 8.41
N ASN A 267 -5.10 -0.60 8.99
CA ASN A 267 -4.79 0.55 9.83
C ASN A 267 -4.00 0.13 11.08
N ALA A 268 -4.41 -0.95 11.74
CA ALA A 268 -3.69 -1.46 12.91
C ALA A 268 -2.33 -2.05 12.53
N ALA A 269 -2.22 -2.72 11.38
CA ALA A 269 -0.96 -3.24 10.87
C ALA A 269 0.01 -2.13 10.50
N ASP A 270 -0.46 -1.07 9.83
CA ASP A 270 0.35 0.08 9.41
C ASP A 270 0.88 0.89 10.60
N ALA A 271 0.08 1.02 11.66
CA ALA A 271 0.52 1.64 12.91
C ALA A 271 1.65 0.86 13.62
N HIS A 272 1.76 -0.45 13.38
CA HIS A 272 2.79 -1.30 13.98
C HIS A 272 3.97 -1.57 13.03
N PHE A 273 3.70 -1.68 11.74
CA PHE A 273 4.66 -1.96 10.66
C PHE A 273 4.65 -0.81 9.64
N PRO A 274 5.52 0.20 9.79
CA PRO A 274 5.54 1.36 8.89
C PRO A 274 6.11 1.04 7.49
N ASP A 275 6.71 -0.13 7.31
CA ASP A 275 7.29 -0.58 6.04
C ASP A 275 6.83 -2.00 5.71
N ALA A 276 5.99 -2.15 4.69
CA ALA A 276 5.49 -3.44 4.23
C ALA A 276 6.59 -4.32 3.63
N ALA A 277 7.71 -3.74 3.16
CA ALA A 277 8.81 -4.51 2.57
C ALA A 277 9.74 -5.12 3.62
N ASN A 278 9.72 -4.62 4.86
CA ASN A 278 10.65 -5.00 5.92
C ASN A 278 9.94 -5.49 7.19
N ILE A 279 9.13 -6.54 7.03
CA ILE A 279 8.48 -7.23 8.15
C ILE A 279 9.04 -8.64 8.22
N ASP A 280 9.69 -8.98 9.33
CA ASP A 280 10.17 -10.33 9.57
C ASP A 280 9.04 -11.25 10.10
N PHE A 281 9.20 -12.56 9.91
CA PHE A 281 8.20 -13.56 10.32
C PHE A 281 7.98 -13.61 11.84
N ALA A 282 9.02 -13.40 12.64
CA ALA A 282 8.92 -13.47 14.09
C ALA A 282 8.10 -12.28 14.63
N ALA A 283 8.37 -11.07 14.15
CA ALA A 283 7.60 -9.87 14.46
C ALA A 283 6.15 -9.99 14.00
N ALA A 284 5.89 -10.49 12.78
CA ALA A 284 4.54 -10.74 12.29
C ALA A 284 3.77 -11.75 13.17
N LYS A 285 4.44 -12.82 13.62
CA LYS A 285 3.85 -13.85 14.49
C LYS A 285 3.59 -13.32 15.89
N GLU A 286 4.55 -12.60 16.48
CA GLU A 286 4.43 -12.00 17.81
C GLU A 286 3.27 -11.01 17.83
N TRP A 287 3.25 -10.06 16.89
CA TRP A 287 2.19 -9.09 16.76
C TRP A 287 0.82 -9.76 16.59
N MET A 288 0.69 -10.74 15.68
CA MET A 288 -0.62 -11.40 15.50
C MET A 288 -1.08 -12.19 16.72
N ASN A 289 -0.18 -12.80 17.49
CA ASN A 289 -0.58 -13.43 18.76
C ASN A 289 -0.97 -12.38 19.81
N GLY A 290 -0.27 -11.26 19.88
CA GLY A 290 -0.58 -10.13 20.76
C GLY A 290 -1.91 -9.43 20.45
N LEU A 291 -2.48 -9.64 19.25
CA LEU A 291 -3.82 -9.15 18.92
C LEU A 291 -4.94 -9.89 19.67
N ILE A 292 -4.67 -11.05 20.27
CA ILE A 292 -5.67 -11.85 20.98
C ILE A 292 -5.84 -11.29 22.39
N ASN A 293 -7.05 -10.81 22.71
CA ASN A 293 -7.39 -10.24 24.00
C ASN A 293 -8.89 -10.42 24.29
N GLU A 294 -9.40 -9.83 25.38
CA GLU A 294 -10.81 -9.92 25.79
C GLU A 294 -11.77 -9.41 24.70
N GLU A 295 -11.37 -8.42 23.91
CA GLU A 295 -12.18 -7.82 22.85
C GLU A 295 -12.04 -8.56 21.50
N ARG A 296 -10.96 -9.30 21.30
CA ARG A 296 -10.62 -9.94 20.03
C ARG A 296 -10.23 -11.41 20.20
N SER A 297 -11.15 -12.28 19.82
CA SER A 297 -10.94 -13.73 19.86
C SER A 297 -9.87 -14.23 18.90
N ALA A 298 -9.19 -15.32 19.27
CA ALA A 298 -8.25 -16.04 18.40
C ALA A 298 -8.86 -16.41 17.05
N HIS A 299 -10.14 -16.81 17.03
CA HIS A 299 -10.86 -17.08 15.79
C HIS A 299 -10.93 -15.85 14.87
N THR A 300 -11.16 -14.65 15.41
CA THR A 300 -11.20 -13.41 14.63
C THR A 300 -9.83 -13.08 14.05
N VAL A 301 -8.76 -13.22 14.83
CA VAL A 301 -7.39 -13.03 14.35
C VAL A 301 -7.08 -14.02 13.23
N ALA A 302 -7.38 -15.31 13.43
CA ALA A 302 -7.09 -16.36 12.46
C ALA A 302 -7.86 -16.23 11.15
N THR A 303 -9.16 -15.93 11.22
CA THR A 303 -10.05 -15.98 10.04
C THR A 303 -10.19 -14.63 9.32
N VAL A 304 -9.93 -13.52 10.00
CA VAL A 304 -10.07 -12.16 9.44
C VAL A 304 -8.71 -11.52 9.25
N TRP A 305 -7.98 -11.29 10.33
CA TRP A 305 -6.75 -10.50 10.32
C TRP A 305 -5.67 -11.17 9.49
N ARG A 306 -5.35 -12.42 9.85
CA ARG A 306 -4.39 -13.22 9.10
C ARG A 306 -4.82 -13.40 7.64
N THR A 307 -6.08 -13.72 7.39
CA THR A 307 -6.59 -13.92 6.01
C THR A 307 -6.41 -12.66 5.17
N ALA A 308 -6.76 -11.50 5.71
CA ALA A 308 -6.63 -10.20 5.03
C ALA A 308 -5.17 -9.91 4.68
N LEU A 309 -4.28 -9.92 5.67
CA LEU A 309 -2.86 -9.66 5.50
C LEU A 309 -2.20 -10.66 4.56
N LYS A 310 -2.45 -11.97 4.78
CA LYS A 310 -1.94 -13.03 3.90
C LYS A 310 -2.38 -12.81 2.45
N THR A 311 -3.63 -12.41 2.21
CA THR A 311 -4.16 -12.20 0.85
C THR A 311 -3.50 -11.01 0.16
N VAL A 312 -3.45 -9.86 0.85
CA VAL A 312 -2.92 -8.62 0.27
C VAL A 312 -1.41 -8.72 0.06
N PHE A 313 -0.65 -9.31 0.99
CA PHE A 313 0.79 -9.53 0.79
C PHE A 313 1.08 -10.56 -0.30
N ALA A 314 0.22 -11.58 -0.49
CA ALA A 314 0.37 -12.50 -1.62
C ALA A 314 0.15 -11.79 -2.96
N TRP A 315 -0.84 -10.90 -3.04
CA TRP A 315 -1.02 -10.04 -4.21
C TRP A 315 0.16 -9.07 -4.40
N GLY A 316 0.65 -8.46 -3.32
CA GLY A 316 1.81 -7.57 -3.36
C GLY A 316 3.09 -8.24 -3.89
N ILE A 317 3.28 -9.54 -3.64
CA ILE A 317 4.35 -10.32 -4.28
C ILE A 317 4.11 -10.45 -5.79
N ALA A 318 2.89 -10.80 -6.20
CA ALA A 318 2.55 -10.97 -7.61
C ALA A 318 2.77 -9.68 -8.42
N GLU A 319 2.46 -8.53 -7.82
CA GLU A 319 2.69 -7.19 -8.40
C GLU A 319 4.11 -6.65 -8.18
N LYS A 320 5.02 -7.45 -7.58
CA LYS A 320 6.41 -7.06 -7.28
C LYS A 320 6.55 -5.83 -6.36
N LEU A 321 5.52 -5.52 -5.56
CA LEU A 321 5.51 -4.42 -4.59
C LEU A 321 6.21 -4.79 -3.27
N VAL A 322 6.18 -6.08 -2.91
CA VAL A 322 6.92 -6.65 -1.76
C VAL A 322 7.59 -7.96 -2.16
N LYS A 323 8.70 -8.31 -1.51
CA LYS A 323 9.47 -9.53 -1.85
C LYS A 323 8.95 -10.79 -1.15
N ILE A 324 8.39 -10.64 0.06
CA ILE A 324 7.99 -11.75 0.92
C ILE A 324 6.61 -11.50 1.54
N ASN A 325 5.94 -12.58 1.95
CA ASN A 325 4.68 -12.53 2.67
C ASN A 325 4.93 -13.09 4.08
N PRO A 326 5.14 -12.22 5.08
CA PRO A 326 5.48 -12.64 6.44
C PRO A 326 4.30 -13.34 7.14
N PHE A 327 3.07 -13.18 6.64
CA PHE A 327 1.84 -13.72 7.22
C PHE A 327 1.45 -15.10 6.67
N ARG A 328 2.16 -15.60 5.64
CA ARG A 328 1.84 -16.87 4.96
C ARG A 328 1.79 -18.05 5.92
N GLU A 329 2.87 -18.24 6.68
CA GLU A 329 3.09 -19.39 7.56
C GLU A 329 2.69 -19.14 9.02
N VAL A 330 2.21 -17.93 9.37
CA VAL A 330 1.81 -17.66 10.75
C VAL A 330 0.58 -18.50 11.08
N ARG A 331 0.64 -19.28 12.16
CA ARG A 331 -0.48 -20.09 12.65
C ARG A 331 -0.98 -19.50 13.95
N ILE A 332 -2.29 -19.23 14.00
CA ILE A 332 -2.98 -18.81 15.21
C ILE A 332 -3.67 -20.03 15.78
N ASN A 333 -3.33 -20.40 17.02
CA ASN A 333 -4.01 -21.49 17.69
C ASN A 333 -5.41 -21.02 18.09
N VAL A 334 -6.44 -21.63 17.51
CA VAL A 334 -7.83 -21.37 17.88
C VAL A 334 -8.31 -22.57 18.66
N PRO A 335 -8.51 -22.45 19.98
CA PRO A 335 -9.08 -23.51 20.78
C PRO A 335 -10.41 -23.98 20.17
N ARG A 336 -10.64 -25.29 20.15
CA ARG A 336 -11.94 -25.81 19.73
C ARG A 336 -12.99 -25.28 20.70
N ARG A 337 -14.00 -24.60 20.16
CA ARG A 337 -15.16 -24.17 20.92
C ARG A 337 -15.93 -25.42 21.35
N ILE A 338 -16.24 -25.52 22.63
CA ILE A 338 -17.22 -26.47 23.15
C ILE A 338 -18.58 -26.01 22.62
N VAL A 339 -19.27 -26.89 21.89
CA VAL A 339 -20.60 -26.67 21.35
C VAL A 339 -21.53 -27.60 22.12
N GLU A 340 -22.46 -27.03 22.87
CA GLU A 340 -23.44 -27.77 23.66
C GLU A 340 -24.70 -28.04 22.85
N ARG A 341 -25.03 -27.15 21.91
CA ARG A 341 -26.23 -27.29 21.09
C ARG A 341 -26.01 -28.34 19.99
N GLU A 342 -26.84 -29.37 19.99
CA GLU A 342 -26.76 -30.49 19.03
C GLU A 342 -26.94 -30.07 17.56
N THR A 343 -27.70 -29.01 17.30
CA THR A 343 -27.99 -28.54 15.95
C THR A 343 -28.14 -27.02 15.88
N LYS A 344 -27.78 -26.43 14.74
CA LYS A 344 -28.01 -25.00 14.45
C LYS A 344 -29.44 -24.69 13.97
N ALA A 345 -30.27 -25.72 13.80
CA ALA A 345 -31.70 -25.56 13.51
C ALA A 345 -32.44 -25.08 14.76
N PHE A 346 -33.53 -24.34 14.56
CA PHE A 346 -34.54 -24.18 15.60
C PHE A 346 -35.11 -25.55 15.99
N SER A 347 -35.33 -25.75 17.29
CA SER A 347 -36.18 -26.83 17.78
C SER A 347 -37.62 -26.62 17.32
N ARG A 348 -38.46 -27.65 17.48
CA ARG A 348 -39.89 -27.53 17.15
C ARG A 348 -40.56 -26.42 17.96
N GLU A 349 -40.28 -26.37 19.26
CA GLU A 349 -40.86 -25.37 20.18
C GLU A 349 -40.35 -23.97 19.88
N GLU A 350 -39.04 -23.79 19.62
CA GLU A 350 -38.50 -22.48 19.23
C GLU A 350 -39.13 -21.97 17.93
N ALA A 351 -39.26 -22.85 16.92
CA ALA A 351 -39.92 -22.51 15.65
C ALA A 351 -41.40 -22.17 15.87
N LYS A 352 -42.12 -22.95 16.69
CA LYS A 352 -43.52 -22.70 17.07
C LYS A 352 -43.69 -21.34 17.74
N THR A 353 -42.87 -21.02 18.74
CA THR A 353 -42.87 -19.72 19.43
C THR A 353 -42.70 -18.56 18.45
N ILE A 354 -41.71 -18.65 17.54
CA ILE A 354 -41.45 -17.57 16.58
C ILE A 354 -42.60 -17.41 15.58
N LEU A 355 -43.11 -18.52 15.02
CA LEU A 355 -44.17 -18.47 14.01
C LEU A 355 -45.53 -18.08 14.60
N ALA A 356 -45.83 -18.50 15.84
CA ALA A 356 -47.01 -18.05 16.57
C ALA A 356 -46.94 -16.55 16.88
N ALA A 357 -45.81 -16.06 17.37
CA ALA A 357 -45.61 -14.62 17.58
C ALA A 357 -45.65 -13.83 16.27
N ALA A 358 -45.18 -14.40 15.15
CA ALA A 358 -45.31 -13.76 13.86
C ALA A 358 -46.78 -13.57 13.44
N LEU A 359 -47.68 -14.51 13.77
CA LEU A 359 -49.10 -14.41 13.44
C LEU A 359 -49.84 -13.30 14.21
N THR A 360 -49.31 -12.86 15.36
CA THR A 360 -49.91 -11.77 16.14
C THR A 360 -49.47 -10.38 15.68
N CYS A 361 -48.47 -10.29 14.80
CA CYS A 361 -48.01 -9.04 14.21
C CYS A 361 -48.99 -8.50 13.16
N ASP A 362 -49.21 -7.18 13.19
CA ASP A 362 -50.13 -6.48 12.30
C ASP A 362 -49.37 -5.80 11.17
N ASP A 363 -49.39 -6.43 9.99
CA ASP A 363 -48.65 -6.01 8.81
C ASP A 363 -49.16 -4.70 8.16
N THR A 364 -50.25 -4.13 8.67
CA THR A 364 -50.75 -2.81 8.25
C THR A 364 -50.08 -1.66 9.01
N LYS A 365 -49.57 -1.90 10.24
CA LYS A 365 -49.07 -0.85 11.14
C LYS A 365 -47.73 -0.25 10.75
N SER A 366 -46.76 -1.10 10.39
CA SER A 366 -45.39 -0.64 10.10
C SER A 366 -44.59 -1.66 9.30
N PHE A 367 -43.51 -1.21 8.66
CA PHE A 367 -42.56 -2.11 7.97
C PHE A 367 -41.90 -3.13 8.91
N ASP A 368 -41.71 -2.79 10.18
CA ASP A 368 -41.14 -3.72 11.16
C ASP A 368 -42.15 -4.82 11.52
N GLU A 369 -43.43 -4.48 11.69
CA GLU A 369 -44.50 -5.46 11.88
C GLU A 369 -44.67 -6.35 10.65
N ARG A 370 -44.62 -5.80 9.43
CA ARG A 370 -44.60 -6.58 8.18
C ARG A 370 -43.46 -7.59 8.17
N ALA A 371 -42.26 -7.13 8.55
CA ALA A 371 -41.08 -7.97 8.57
C ALA A 371 -41.24 -9.12 9.60
N ARG A 372 -41.72 -8.82 10.81
CA ARG A 372 -41.97 -9.83 11.86
C ARG A 372 -43.05 -10.82 11.45
N ARG A 373 -44.12 -10.35 10.80
CA ARG A 373 -45.23 -11.16 10.31
C ARG A 373 -44.82 -12.14 9.22
N TRP A 374 -44.02 -11.71 8.25
CA TRP A 374 -43.81 -12.49 7.02
C TRP A 374 -42.42 -13.10 6.87
N VAL A 375 -41.35 -12.43 7.32
CA VAL A 375 -39.99 -12.90 7.08
C VAL A 375 -39.70 -14.26 7.75
N PRO A 376 -40.08 -14.52 9.02
CA PRO A 376 -39.90 -15.83 9.64
C PRO A 376 -40.63 -16.94 8.87
N TRP A 377 -41.88 -16.69 8.48
CA TRP A 377 -42.69 -17.65 7.72
C TRP A 377 -42.09 -17.98 6.35
N ILE A 378 -41.64 -16.97 5.60
CA ILE A 378 -40.96 -17.18 4.31
C ILE A 378 -39.66 -17.96 4.52
N CYS A 379 -38.86 -17.61 5.54
CA CYS A 379 -37.61 -18.31 5.84
C CYS A 379 -37.85 -19.77 6.25
N ALA A 380 -38.92 -20.05 6.99
CA ALA A 380 -39.28 -21.40 7.42
C ALA A 380 -39.58 -22.33 6.23
N TYR A 381 -40.24 -21.81 5.18
CA TYR A 381 -40.59 -22.58 3.97
C TYR A 381 -39.55 -22.56 2.86
N SER A 382 -38.49 -21.76 2.97
CA SER A 382 -37.49 -21.64 1.88
C SER A 382 -36.05 -21.83 2.33
N GLY A 383 -35.75 -21.69 3.62
CA GLY A 383 -34.38 -21.59 4.12
C GLY A 383 -33.55 -20.47 3.47
N ALA A 384 -34.20 -19.51 2.80
CA ALA A 384 -33.57 -18.33 2.26
C ALA A 384 -32.95 -17.50 3.40
N ARG A 385 -31.91 -16.72 3.10
CA ARG A 385 -31.31 -15.88 4.13
C ARG A 385 -32.30 -14.77 4.46
N ALA A 386 -32.54 -14.50 5.74
CA ALA A 386 -33.42 -13.41 6.16
C ALA A 386 -33.05 -12.06 5.50
N GLY A 387 -31.75 -11.83 5.26
CA GLY A 387 -31.28 -10.63 4.54
C GLY A 387 -31.62 -10.58 3.05
N GLU A 388 -31.84 -11.72 2.39
CA GLU A 388 -32.36 -11.76 1.01
C GLU A 388 -33.87 -11.54 1.01
N ILE A 389 -34.59 -12.07 2.00
CA ILE A 389 -36.04 -11.89 2.13
C ILE A 389 -36.39 -10.44 2.49
N THR A 390 -35.63 -9.79 3.36
CA THR A 390 -35.88 -8.37 3.72
C THR A 390 -35.65 -7.39 2.56
N GLN A 391 -35.04 -7.83 1.46
CA GLN A 391 -34.85 -7.05 0.23
C GLN A 391 -35.99 -7.20 -0.78
N LEU A 392 -36.93 -8.14 -0.56
CA LEU A 392 -37.99 -8.42 -1.52
C LEU A 392 -38.85 -7.18 -1.83
N ARG A 393 -39.29 -7.12 -3.08
CA ARG A 393 -40.22 -6.12 -3.61
C ARG A 393 -41.46 -6.80 -4.17
N GLY A 394 -42.53 -6.04 -4.36
CA GLY A 394 -43.75 -6.53 -5.00
C GLY A 394 -43.48 -7.16 -6.38
N ILE A 395 -42.59 -6.55 -7.17
CA ILE A 395 -42.21 -7.04 -8.50
C ILE A 395 -41.43 -8.36 -8.49
N ASP A 396 -40.95 -8.80 -7.33
CA ASP A 396 -40.18 -10.05 -7.22
C ASP A 396 -41.10 -11.28 -7.09
N LEU A 397 -42.42 -11.10 -6.90
CA LEU A 397 -43.41 -12.17 -6.98
C LEU A 397 -43.70 -12.53 -8.43
N GLN A 398 -43.67 -13.82 -8.74
CA GLN A 398 -43.90 -14.34 -10.08
C GLN A 398 -44.92 -15.47 -10.05
N HIS A 399 -45.85 -15.45 -10.99
CA HIS A 399 -46.76 -16.56 -11.25
C HIS A 399 -46.28 -17.29 -12.50
N ARG A 400 -46.03 -18.60 -12.40
CA ARG A 400 -45.62 -19.44 -13.53
C ARG A 400 -46.42 -20.73 -13.51
N GLY A 401 -47.17 -21.00 -14.57
CA GLY A 401 -48.11 -22.13 -14.58
C GLY A 401 -49.14 -21.98 -13.46
N SER A 402 -49.23 -22.98 -12.58
CA SER A 402 -50.10 -22.99 -11.40
C SER A 402 -49.41 -22.53 -10.11
N ASP A 403 -48.11 -22.28 -10.14
CA ASP A 403 -47.29 -22.08 -8.95
C ASP A 403 -46.79 -20.64 -8.84
N TYR A 404 -46.62 -20.19 -7.60
CA TYR A 404 -46.06 -18.87 -7.28
C TYR A 404 -44.61 -18.99 -6.84
N PHE A 405 -43.83 -17.98 -7.16
CA PHE A 405 -42.41 -17.92 -6.84
C PHE A 405 -41.97 -16.54 -6.35
N LEU A 406 -40.96 -16.50 -5.48
CA LEU A 406 -40.22 -15.29 -5.17
C LEU A 406 -38.88 -15.32 -5.89
N ARG A 407 -38.60 -14.28 -6.68
CA ARG A 407 -37.33 -14.12 -7.39
C ARG A 407 -36.38 -13.24 -6.56
N LEU A 408 -35.37 -13.87 -5.97
CA LEU A 408 -34.31 -13.16 -5.27
C LEU A 408 -33.31 -12.62 -6.29
N THR A 409 -33.18 -11.30 -6.40
CA THR A 409 -32.36 -10.64 -7.44
C THR A 409 -31.26 -9.75 -6.85
N PRO A 410 -30.06 -9.72 -7.46
CA PRO A 410 -29.01 -8.77 -7.07
C PRO A 410 -29.39 -7.30 -7.24
N SER A 411 -30.40 -7.00 -8.08
CA SER A 411 -30.94 -5.65 -8.24
C SER A 411 -31.75 -5.16 -7.04
N ALA A 412 -32.27 -6.05 -6.20
CA ALA A 412 -32.97 -5.69 -4.97
C ALA A 412 -32.00 -5.38 -3.81
N GLY A 413 -30.78 -5.93 -3.87
CA GLY A 413 -29.73 -5.70 -2.89
C GLY A 413 -28.68 -6.80 -2.86
N LYS A 414 -27.92 -6.84 -1.77
CA LYS A 414 -26.75 -7.71 -1.65
C LYS A 414 -27.12 -9.18 -1.60
N ILE A 415 -26.73 -9.91 -2.64
CA ILE A 415 -26.75 -11.38 -2.71
C ILE A 415 -25.31 -11.90 -2.79
N LYS A 416 -24.93 -12.83 -1.90
CA LYS A 416 -23.55 -13.34 -1.78
C LYS A 416 -23.02 -13.94 -3.09
N THR A 417 -23.87 -14.65 -3.83
CA THR A 417 -23.51 -15.31 -5.10
C THR A 417 -23.56 -14.37 -6.31
N ARG A 418 -24.11 -13.16 -6.16
CA ARG A 418 -24.41 -12.23 -7.26
C ARG A 418 -25.28 -12.82 -8.38
N LYS A 419 -25.93 -13.96 -8.15
CA LYS A 419 -26.81 -14.63 -9.11
C LYS A 419 -28.25 -14.57 -8.60
N ALA A 420 -29.18 -14.27 -9.50
CA ALA A 420 -30.59 -14.37 -9.19
C ALA A 420 -30.99 -15.83 -8.99
N ARG A 421 -31.95 -16.10 -8.10
CA ARG A 421 -32.56 -17.41 -7.96
C ARG A 421 -34.04 -17.29 -7.61
N THR A 422 -34.78 -18.32 -7.95
CA THR A 422 -36.22 -18.39 -7.72
C THR A 422 -36.49 -19.40 -6.60
N ILE A 423 -37.37 -19.06 -5.67
CA ILE A 423 -37.84 -19.96 -4.62
C ILE A 423 -39.35 -20.17 -4.78
N PRO A 424 -39.86 -21.41 -4.74
CA PRO A 424 -41.30 -21.67 -4.79
C PRO A 424 -41.97 -21.21 -3.50
N LEU A 425 -43.18 -20.65 -3.61
CA LEU A 425 -44.02 -20.40 -2.44
C LEU A 425 -44.70 -21.70 -2.02
N HIS A 426 -44.65 -21.98 -0.73
CA HIS A 426 -45.43 -23.04 -0.13
C HIS A 426 -46.92 -22.64 -0.03
N GLU A 427 -47.83 -23.58 -0.24
CA GLU A 427 -49.28 -23.32 -0.27
C GLU A 427 -49.82 -22.74 1.05
N HIS A 428 -49.22 -23.09 2.20
CA HIS A 428 -49.55 -22.47 3.48
C HIS A 428 -49.30 -20.95 3.51
N LEU A 429 -48.26 -20.42 2.85
CA LEU A 429 -48.06 -18.95 2.76
C LEU A 429 -49.18 -18.29 1.95
N ILE A 430 -49.62 -18.96 0.88
CA ILE A 430 -50.72 -18.50 0.03
C ILE A 430 -52.01 -18.47 0.85
N ALA A 431 -52.32 -19.56 1.57
CA ALA A 431 -53.48 -19.66 2.45
C ALA A 431 -53.50 -18.58 3.56
N GLN A 432 -52.34 -18.19 4.07
CA GLN A 432 -52.21 -17.11 5.05
C GLN A 432 -52.45 -15.70 4.46
N GLY A 433 -52.61 -15.57 3.14
CA GLY A 433 -52.88 -14.29 2.47
C GLY A 433 -51.64 -13.54 2.00
N PHE A 434 -50.49 -14.20 1.87
CA PHE A 434 -49.24 -13.55 1.48
C PHE A 434 -49.32 -12.85 0.11
N LEU A 435 -50.06 -13.40 -0.86
CA LEU A 435 -50.21 -12.79 -2.18
C LEU A 435 -50.85 -11.39 -2.09
N ARG A 436 -51.96 -11.27 -1.33
CA ARG A 436 -52.63 -9.98 -1.08
C ARG A 436 -51.71 -8.96 -0.40
N PHE A 437 -50.90 -9.43 0.56
CA PHE A 437 -49.91 -8.58 1.22
C PHE A 437 -48.88 -8.00 0.21
N VAL A 438 -48.38 -8.83 -0.70
CA VAL A 438 -47.38 -8.43 -1.70
C VAL A 438 -47.98 -7.45 -2.72
N GLU A 439 -49.21 -7.69 -3.18
CA GLU A 439 -49.94 -6.79 -4.10
C GLU A 439 -50.06 -5.38 -3.54
N GLY A 440 -50.32 -5.24 -2.23
CA GLY A 440 -50.40 -3.95 -1.53
C GLY A 440 -49.11 -3.11 -1.59
N ALA A 441 -47.96 -3.70 -1.94
CA ALA A 441 -46.70 -2.96 -2.09
C ALA A 441 -46.54 -2.25 -3.44
N SER A 442 -47.46 -2.45 -4.39
CA SER A 442 -47.44 -1.79 -5.72
C SER A 442 -46.08 -1.89 -6.44
N GLY A 443 -45.42 -3.04 -6.33
CA GLY A 443 -44.10 -3.27 -6.92
C GLY A 443 -42.90 -2.77 -6.10
N GLY A 444 -43.11 -1.98 -5.05
CA GLY A 444 -42.08 -1.44 -4.17
C GLY A 444 -41.56 -2.43 -3.12
N PRO A 445 -40.59 -2.01 -2.26
CA PRO A 445 -40.08 -2.84 -1.18
C PRO A 445 -41.14 -3.29 -0.17
N LEU A 446 -41.08 -4.54 0.26
CA LEU A 446 -42.08 -5.12 1.19
C LEU A 446 -41.83 -4.74 2.65
N PHE A 447 -40.56 -4.58 3.05
CA PHE A 447 -40.13 -4.60 4.46
C PHE A 447 -39.32 -3.39 4.91
N TYR A 448 -39.22 -2.36 4.08
CA TYR A 448 -38.56 -1.11 4.46
C TYR A 448 -39.10 0.06 3.66
N ASN A 449 -39.01 1.25 4.26
CA ASN A 449 -39.37 2.49 3.58
C ASN A 449 -38.23 2.96 2.66
N VAL A 450 -38.59 3.42 1.47
CA VAL A 450 -37.70 4.05 0.48
C VAL A 450 -37.61 5.57 0.64
N GLY A 451 -38.25 6.15 1.67
CA GLY A 451 -38.36 7.59 1.93
C GLY A 451 -37.10 8.40 1.64
N ARG A 452 -37.29 9.58 1.00
CA ARG A 452 -36.29 10.51 0.45
C ARG A 452 -34.99 10.45 1.22
N ALA A 453 -33.93 9.97 0.56
CA ALA A 453 -32.57 10.11 1.05
C ALA A 453 -32.38 11.55 1.53
N GLY A 454 -32.20 11.74 2.84
CA GLY A 454 -31.86 13.04 3.38
C GLY A 454 -30.64 13.57 2.63
N LYS A 455 -30.65 14.86 2.29
CA LYS A 455 -29.56 15.60 1.64
C LYS A 455 -28.31 15.68 2.55
N SER A 456 -27.74 14.54 2.90
CA SER A 456 -26.42 14.39 3.49
C SER A 456 -25.74 13.27 2.72
N ALA A 457 -25.26 13.63 1.53
CA ALA A 457 -24.45 12.78 0.68
C ALA A 457 -22.99 12.70 1.16
N GLU A 458 -22.72 12.97 2.44
CA GLU A 458 -21.33 12.92 2.94
C GLU A 458 -20.92 11.52 3.41
N LYS A 459 -21.85 10.67 3.87
CA LYS A 459 -21.55 9.25 4.17
C LYS A 459 -22.78 8.38 3.92
N ALA A 460 -22.72 7.54 2.88
CA ALA A 460 -23.71 6.49 2.71
C ALA A 460 -23.80 5.63 4.00
N PRO A 461 -25.01 5.30 4.49
CA PRO A 461 -25.15 4.52 5.70
C PRO A 461 -24.45 3.15 5.56
N ARG A 462 -23.69 2.75 6.59
CA ARG A 462 -22.93 1.47 6.63
C ARG A 462 -23.77 0.21 6.38
N GLN A 463 -25.08 0.29 6.63
CA GLN A 463 -26.04 -0.79 6.39
C GLN A 463 -27.23 -0.24 5.61
N SER A 464 -27.65 -0.99 4.59
CA SER A 464 -28.89 -0.75 3.86
C SER A 464 -30.11 -0.88 4.78
N GLN A 465 -31.25 -0.30 4.39
CA GLN A 465 -32.49 -0.40 5.18
C GLN A 465 -32.92 -1.87 5.37
N ALA A 466 -32.78 -2.70 4.33
CA ALA A 466 -33.05 -4.14 4.41
C ALA A 466 -32.14 -4.88 5.42
N GLU A 467 -30.86 -4.51 5.53
CA GLU A 467 -29.93 -5.07 6.52
C GLU A 467 -30.28 -4.64 7.96
N ARG A 468 -30.76 -3.40 8.12
CA ARG A 468 -31.25 -2.92 9.42
C ARG A 468 -32.52 -3.67 9.83
N THR A 469 -33.48 -3.87 8.91
CA THR A 469 -34.68 -4.69 9.15
C THR A 469 -34.30 -6.11 9.55
N ARG A 470 -33.37 -6.76 8.84
CA ARG A 470 -32.83 -8.08 9.22
C ARG A 470 -32.24 -8.08 10.63
N SER A 471 -31.51 -7.02 11.01
CA SER A 471 -30.90 -6.93 12.34
C SER A 471 -31.97 -6.82 13.43
N ARG A 472 -32.99 -5.98 13.22
CA ARG A 472 -34.15 -5.85 14.14
C ARG A 472 -34.94 -7.15 14.28
N LEU A 473 -35.09 -7.93 13.20
CA LEU A 473 -35.70 -9.27 13.28
C LEU A 473 -34.93 -10.22 14.18
N GLY A 474 -33.59 -10.22 14.10
CA GLY A 474 -32.75 -11.01 14.98
C GLY A 474 -32.97 -10.66 16.46
N SER A 475 -33.00 -9.36 16.77
CA SER A 475 -33.30 -8.86 18.13
C SER A 475 -34.70 -9.22 18.59
N TRP A 476 -35.70 -9.13 17.71
CA TRP A 476 -37.08 -9.52 18.02
C TRP A 476 -37.17 -11.00 18.38
N VAL A 477 -36.56 -11.91 17.60
CA VAL A 477 -36.53 -13.34 17.96
C VAL A 477 -35.88 -13.58 19.32
N ARG A 478 -34.82 -12.84 19.68
CA ARG A 478 -34.23 -12.91 21.03
C ARG A 478 -35.21 -12.47 22.12
N SER A 479 -35.99 -11.41 21.88
CA SER A 479 -37.01 -10.94 22.83
C SER A 479 -38.15 -11.92 23.08
N LEU A 480 -38.34 -12.93 22.20
CA LEU A 480 -39.30 -14.02 22.40
C LEU A 480 -38.79 -15.15 23.31
N GLY A 481 -37.63 -14.97 23.96
CA GLY A 481 -37.03 -15.97 24.85
C GLY A 481 -36.09 -16.96 24.15
N ILE A 482 -35.83 -16.80 22.86
CA ILE A 482 -34.91 -17.65 22.11
C ILE A 482 -33.48 -17.14 22.27
N THR A 483 -32.88 -17.34 23.46
CA THR A 483 -31.65 -16.65 23.89
C THR A 483 -30.36 -17.46 23.76
N ASP A 484 -30.43 -18.71 23.32
CA ASP A 484 -29.26 -19.60 23.13
C ASP A 484 -28.15 -18.89 22.31
N PRO A 485 -26.94 -18.69 22.88
CA PRO A 485 -25.86 -17.94 22.24
C PRO A 485 -25.20 -18.71 21.08
N GLU A 486 -25.40 -20.03 20.99
CA GLU A 486 -24.89 -20.88 19.89
C GLU A 486 -25.77 -20.80 18.64
N LEU A 487 -26.99 -20.32 18.81
CA LEU A 487 -27.96 -20.13 17.75
C LEU A 487 -27.79 -18.76 17.08
N SER A 488 -27.92 -18.71 15.76
CA SER A 488 -28.04 -17.46 15.01
C SER A 488 -29.47 -17.32 14.49
N PRO A 489 -30.35 -16.48 15.08
CA PRO A 489 -31.77 -16.44 14.73
C PRO A 489 -32.06 -16.27 13.24
N ASN A 490 -31.29 -15.39 12.58
CA ASN A 490 -31.44 -15.11 11.15
C ASN A 490 -30.90 -16.21 10.22
N HIS A 491 -30.15 -17.18 10.74
CA HIS A 491 -29.59 -18.30 9.96
C HIS A 491 -30.17 -19.67 10.35
N ALA A 492 -30.71 -19.79 11.56
CA ALA A 492 -31.27 -21.02 12.08
C ALA A 492 -32.42 -21.55 11.22
N TRP A 493 -33.26 -20.67 10.65
CA TRP A 493 -34.30 -21.07 9.68
C TRP A 493 -33.78 -21.87 8.49
N ARG A 494 -32.57 -21.56 7.99
CA ARG A 494 -31.96 -22.32 6.90
C ARG A 494 -31.61 -23.74 7.32
N HIS A 495 -31.08 -23.90 8.53
CA HIS A 495 -30.81 -25.21 9.10
C HIS A 495 -32.10 -25.98 9.37
N THR A 496 -33.12 -25.32 9.91
CA THR A 496 -34.47 -25.89 10.13
C THR A 496 -35.07 -26.38 8.81
N PHE A 497 -35.07 -25.54 7.77
CA PHE A 497 -35.56 -25.92 6.44
C PHE A 497 -34.82 -27.14 5.88
N LYS A 498 -33.48 -27.13 5.89
CA LYS A 498 -32.68 -28.27 5.39
C LYS A 498 -32.96 -29.56 6.17
N ALA A 499 -33.08 -29.48 7.49
CA ALA A 499 -33.42 -30.63 8.33
C ALA A 499 -34.81 -31.18 8.01
N GLN A 500 -35.81 -30.30 7.82
CA GLN A 500 -37.18 -30.69 7.49
C GLN A 500 -37.31 -31.23 6.06
N ALA A 501 -36.63 -30.61 5.09
CA ALA A 501 -36.52 -31.09 3.72
C ALA A 501 -35.95 -32.52 3.66
N ALA A 502 -34.88 -32.78 4.43
CA ALA A 502 -34.30 -34.12 4.54
C ALA A 502 -35.29 -35.14 5.14
N ARG A 503 -36.07 -34.75 6.17
CA ARG A 503 -37.09 -35.63 6.78
C ARG A 503 -38.18 -36.07 5.80
N VAL A 504 -38.58 -35.19 4.88
CA VAL A 504 -39.55 -35.52 3.82
C VAL A 504 -38.89 -36.10 2.55
N LYS A 505 -37.62 -36.51 2.65
CA LYS A 505 -36.85 -37.09 1.54
C LYS A 505 -36.83 -36.20 0.30
N MET A 506 -36.84 -34.87 0.48
CA MET A 506 -36.57 -33.94 -0.61
C MET A 506 -35.13 -34.14 -1.05
N ASP A 507 -34.93 -34.39 -2.35
CA ASP A 507 -33.59 -34.52 -2.91
C ASP A 507 -32.74 -33.30 -2.55
N GLU A 508 -31.51 -33.56 -2.11
CA GLU A 508 -30.59 -32.53 -1.66
C GLU A 508 -30.41 -31.43 -2.72
N ARG A 509 -30.39 -31.82 -4.00
CA ARG A 509 -30.29 -30.93 -5.16
C ARG A 509 -31.38 -29.84 -5.17
N TYR A 510 -32.61 -30.20 -4.86
CA TYR A 510 -33.72 -29.23 -4.78
C TYR A 510 -33.58 -28.35 -3.55
N SER A 511 -33.31 -28.93 -2.39
CA SER A 511 -33.14 -28.17 -1.15
C SER A 511 -31.95 -27.18 -1.23
N ASP A 512 -30.88 -27.55 -1.93
CA ASP A 512 -29.71 -26.70 -2.18
C ASP A 512 -29.99 -25.61 -3.20
N ALA A 513 -30.75 -25.90 -4.25
CA ALA A 513 -31.19 -24.91 -5.22
C ALA A 513 -32.09 -23.84 -4.57
N ILE A 514 -33.10 -24.25 -3.79
CA ILE A 514 -34.01 -23.34 -3.06
C ILE A 514 -33.20 -22.45 -2.11
N THR A 515 -32.33 -23.08 -1.31
CA THR A 515 -31.53 -22.34 -0.33
C THR A 515 -30.39 -21.55 -1.01
N GLY A 516 -29.99 -21.87 -2.24
CA GLY A 516 -28.90 -21.21 -2.97
C GLY A 516 -27.50 -21.61 -2.47
N HIS A 517 -27.27 -22.89 -2.20
CA HIS A 517 -25.92 -23.44 -2.04
C HIS A 517 -25.26 -23.63 -3.41
N ALA A 518 -23.95 -23.40 -3.48
CA ALA A 518 -23.19 -23.72 -4.68
C ALA A 518 -23.08 -25.24 -4.82
N PRO A 519 -23.16 -25.81 -6.04
CA PRO A 519 -22.92 -27.23 -6.24
C PRO A 519 -21.54 -27.63 -5.73
N ALA A 520 -21.46 -28.73 -4.99
CA ALA A 520 -20.19 -29.23 -4.48
C ALA A 520 -19.25 -29.75 -5.59
N THR A 521 -19.81 -30.15 -6.76
CA THR A 521 -19.07 -30.68 -7.90
C THR A 521 -19.61 -30.14 -9.23
N ILE A 522 -18.78 -30.16 -10.28
CA ILE A 522 -19.18 -29.81 -11.66
C ILE A 522 -20.29 -30.75 -12.14
N GLY A 523 -20.22 -32.04 -11.82
CA GLY A 523 -21.27 -33.02 -12.15
C GLY A 523 -22.66 -32.60 -11.66
N ARG A 524 -22.76 -32.10 -10.42
CA ARG A 524 -24.04 -31.60 -9.89
C ARG A 524 -24.54 -30.34 -10.61
N ALA A 525 -23.65 -29.54 -11.21
CA ALA A 525 -24.04 -28.35 -11.95
C ALA A 525 -24.85 -28.67 -13.23
N TYR A 526 -24.59 -29.82 -13.87
CA TYR A 526 -25.33 -30.27 -15.06
C TYR A 526 -26.79 -30.63 -14.78
N THR A 527 -27.15 -30.81 -13.52
CA THR A 527 -28.48 -31.27 -13.13
C THR A 527 -29.28 -30.19 -12.39
N THR A 528 -28.96 -28.92 -12.65
CA THR A 528 -29.60 -27.77 -12.01
C THR A 528 -31.13 -27.83 -12.19
N PRO A 529 -31.92 -27.89 -11.10
CA PRO A 529 -33.38 -27.97 -11.18
C PRO A 529 -34.03 -26.77 -11.87
N THR A 530 -35.13 -27.01 -12.58
CA THR A 530 -36.03 -25.97 -13.09
C THR A 530 -36.89 -25.38 -11.96
N ALA A 531 -37.60 -24.27 -12.20
CA ALA A 531 -38.46 -23.69 -11.17
C ALA A 531 -39.63 -24.64 -10.83
N GLU A 532 -40.14 -25.30 -11.85
CA GLU A 532 -41.22 -26.27 -11.80
C GLU A 532 -40.82 -27.49 -10.97
N ASP A 533 -39.59 -28.00 -11.13
CA ASP A 533 -39.04 -29.06 -10.27
C ASP A 533 -39.00 -28.65 -8.80
N LEU A 534 -38.64 -27.38 -8.51
CA LEU A 534 -38.61 -26.86 -7.16
C LEU A 534 -40.02 -26.75 -6.56
N ALA A 535 -41.00 -26.31 -7.34
CA ALA A 535 -42.39 -26.23 -6.90
C ALA A 535 -42.95 -27.62 -6.58
N GLU A 536 -42.70 -28.61 -7.44
CA GLU A 536 -43.11 -29.99 -7.20
C GLU A 536 -42.44 -30.59 -5.96
N ALA A 537 -41.15 -30.33 -5.77
CA ALA A 537 -40.46 -30.73 -4.55
C ALA A 537 -41.06 -30.07 -3.30
N MET A 538 -41.45 -28.79 -3.39
CA MET A 538 -42.00 -28.02 -2.28
C MET A 538 -43.36 -28.54 -1.80
N LYS A 539 -44.17 -29.17 -2.67
CA LYS A 539 -45.45 -29.79 -2.28
C LYS A 539 -45.30 -30.91 -1.25
N LYS A 540 -44.11 -31.50 -1.14
CA LYS A 540 -43.77 -32.53 -0.12
C LYS A 540 -43.41 -31.93 1.23
N PHE A 541 -43.09 -30.63 1.28
CA PHE A 541 -42.76 -29.95 2.52
C PHE A 541 -44.03 -29.80 3.36
N PRO A 542 -44.02 -30.10 4.67
CA PRO A 542 -45.26 -30.11 5.43
C PRO A 542 -45.60 -28.71 5.94
N ARG A 543 -46.90 -28.44 6.12
CA ARG A 543 -47.38 -27.26 6.85
C ARG A 543 -46.80 -27.25 8.28
N TYR A 544 -46.40 -26.08 8.77
CA TYR A 544 -46.19 -25.88 10.21
C TYR A 544 -47.53 -25.91 10.95
N THR A 545 -47.68 -26.82 11.90
CA THR A 545 -48.79 -26.86 12.86
C THR A 545 -48.38 -26.13 14.13
N LEU A 546 -49.20 -25.18 14.58
CA LEU A 546 -48.95 -24.38 15.78
C LEU A 546 -49.82 -24.79 16.98
N ASP A 547 -50.65 -25.81 16.80
CA ASP A 547 -51.54 -26.34 17.83
C ASP A 547 -50.77 -27.21 18.83
#